data_AF-A0A7Y2YH25-F1
#
_entry.id   AF-A0A7Y2YH25-F1
#
_cell.length_a   1.000
_cell.length_b   1.000
_cell.length_c   1.000
_cell.angle_alpha   90.00
_cell.angle_beta   90.00
_cell.angle_gamma   90.00
#
_symmetry.space_group_name_H-M   'P 1'
#
loop_
_entity.id
_entity.type
_entity.pdbx_description
1 polymer ?
#
loop_
_entity_poly.entity_id
_entity_poly.type
_entity_poly.pdbx_seq_one_letter_code
_entity_poly.pdbx_strand_id
1 'polypeptide(L)'
;MKTDLKWLKKKVDLGAQYIVTQMFFDNQKYFDFVTAAREAGIHVPIIPGIKPIAVKRHLQLLPQVFRIDLPQDLIEEVEKCRNNREVRQVGIEWAIAQSKDLKAAGAPVLHYYSMGKSDNIREIAKAIF
;
A
#
# COMPACT_ATOMS: atom_id res chain seq x y z
N MET A 1 -13.38 -8.89 8.61
CA MET A 1 -13.87 -7.85 7.67
C MET A 1 -15.21 -7.23 8.05
N LYS A 2 -16.34 -7.96 8.16
CA LYS A 2 -17.67 -7.35 8.44
C LYS A 2 -17.70 -6.46 9.70
N THR A 3 -17.15 -6.94 10.81
CA THR A 3 -17.06 -6.17 12.07
C THR A 3 -16.18 -4.93 11.92
N ASP A 4 -15.03 -5.03 11.23
CA ASP A 4 -14.13 -3.90 11.03
C ASP A 4 -14.77 -2.80 10.17
N LEU A 5 -15.49 -3.17 9.10
CA LEU A 5 -16.21 -2.21 8.26
C LEU A 5 -17.32 -1.48 9.04
N LYS A 6 -18.02 -2.16 9.95
CA LYS A 6 -19.01 -1.52 10.85
C LYS A 6 -18.35 -0.42 11.68
N TRP A 7 -17.20 -0.69 12.28
CA TRP A 7 -16.49 0.30 13.09
C TRP A 7 -15.83 1.39 12.25
N LEU A 8 -15.36 1.06 11.05
CA LEU A 8 -14.88 2.04 10.09
C LEU A 8 -15.98 3.01 9.68
N LYS A 9 -17.16 2.50 9.33
CA LYS A 9 -18.34 3.32 9.03
C LYS A 9 -18.70 4.21 10.22
N LYS A 10 -18.70 3.67 11.45
CA LYS A 10 -18.95 4.51 12.64
C LYS A 10 -18.00 5.69 12.75
N LYS A 11 -16.71 5.53 12.42
CA LYS A 11 -15.74 6.66 12.40
C LYS A 11 -16.11 7.72 11.35
N VAL A 12 -16.57 7.29 10.18
CA VAL A 12 -17.04 8.18 9.10
C VAL A 12 -18.34 8.89 9.49
N ASP A 13 -19.30 8.16 10.05
CA ASP A 13 -20.58 8.72 10.53
C ASP A 13 -20.36 9.73 11.67
N LEU A 14 -19.27 9.62 12.42
CA LEU A 14 -18.83 10.57 13.45
C LEU A 14 -18.03 11.77 12.90
N GLY A 15 -17.87 11.88 11.57
CA GLY A 15 -17.30 13.05 10.91
C GLY A 15 -15.94 12.86 10.25
N ALA A 16 -15.37 11.65 10.20
CA ALA A 16 -14.15 11.43 9.43
C ALA A 16 -14.39 11.62 7.92
N GLN A 17 -13.60 12.49 7.28
CA GLN A 17 -13.82 12.93 5.89
C GLN A 17 -13.06 12.13 4.83
N TYR A 18 -12.11 11.29 5.24
CA TYR A 18 -11.38 10.38 4.37
C TYR A 18 -10.78 9.22 5.18
N ILE A 19 -10.34 8.18 4.50
CA ILE A 19 -9.67 7.03 5.07
C ILE A 19 -8.30 6.90 4.41
N VAL A 20 -7.27 6.58 5.18
CA VAL A 20 -5.98 6.10 4.66
C VAL A 20 -5.85 4.63 5.05
N THR A 21 -5.62 3.76 4.07
CA THR A 21 -5.46 2.33 4.34
C THR A 21 -4.12 2.05 4.99
N GLN A 22 -4.00 0.89 5.66
CA GLN A 22 -2.69 0.31 5.95
C GLN A 22 -1.95 0.00 4.64
N MET A 23 -0.63 -0.20 4.71
CA MET A 23 0.18 -0.69 3.61
C MET A 23 -0.29 -2.05 3.09
N PHE A 24 -0.21 -2.21 1.77
CA PHE A 24 -0.48 -3.46 1.07
C PHE A 24 0.47 -3.59 -0.12
N PHE A 25 0.67 -4.80 -0.61
CA PHE A 25 1.58 -5.09 -1.74
C PHE A 25 0.85 -5.67 -2.95
N ASP A 26 -0.46 -5.91 -2.83
CA ASP A 26 -1.34 -6.41 -3.87
C ASP A 26 -2.51 -5.43 -4.03
N ASN A 27 -2.62 -4.82 -5.22
CA ASN A 27 -3.66 -3.84 -5.53
C ASN A 27 -5.07 -4.42 -5.49
N GLN A 28 -5.24 -5.72 -5.76
CA GLN A 28 -6.55 -6.35 -5.70
C GLN A 28 -7.17 -6.25 -4.31
N LYS A 29 -6.35 -6.40 -3.25
CA LYS A 29 -6.81 -6.26 -1.86
C LYS A 29 -7.35 -4.87 -1.55
N TYR A 30 -6.73 -3.84 -2.13
CA TYR A 30 -7.23 -2.47 -1.99
C TYR A 30 -8.56 -2.30 -2.74
N PHE A 31 -8.67 -2.81 -3.96
CA PHE A 31 -9.91 -2.72 -4.74
C PHE A 31 -11.07 -3.48 -4.08
N ASP A 32 -10.83 -4.69 -3.59
CA ASP A 32 -11.81 -5.49 -2.86
C ASP A 32 -12.27 -4.78 -1.59
N PHE A 33 -11.33 -4.16 -0.86
CA PHE A 33 -11.65 -3.37 0.33
C PHE A 33 -12.50 -2.13 -0.03
N VAL A 34 -12.17 -1.42 -1.11
CA VAL A 34 -12.97 -0.27 -1.58
C VAL A 34 -14.38 -0.73 -1.92
N THR A 35 -14.54 -1.81 -2.69
CA THR A 35 -15.85 -2.39 -3.03
C THR A 35 -16.66 -2.71 -1.78
N ALA A 36 -16.08 -3.47 -0.83
CA ALA A 36 -16.76 -3.82 0.41
C ALA A 36 -17.10 -2.60 1.28
N ALA A 37 -16.27 -1.55 1.28
CA ALA A 37 -16.55 -0.30 1.97
C ALA A 37 -17.71 0.46 1.31
N ARG A 38 -17.79 0.48 -0.03
CA ARG A 38 -18.91 1.10 -0.76
C ARG A 38 -20.21 0.36 -0.49
N GLU A 39 -20.22 -0.97 -0.51
CA GLU A 39 -21.38 -1.80 -0.16
C GLU A 39 -21.84 -1.55 1.29
N ALA A 40 -20.91 -1.25 2.19
CA ALA A 40 -21.21 -0.88 3.58
C ALA A 40 -21.69 0.57 3.75
N GLY A 41 -21.85 1.36 2.69
CA GLY A 41 -22.32 2.75 2.73
C GLY A 41 -21.25 3.76 3.19
N ILE A 42 -19.97 3.45 2.98
CA ILE A 42 -18.86 4.37 3.22
C ILE A 42 -18.52 5.04 1.89
N HIS A 43 -18.76 6.35 1.75
CA HIS A 43 -18.56 7.09 0.49
C HIS A 43 -17.45 8.15 0.52
N VAL A 44 -16.82 8.38 1.67
CA VAL A 44 -15.64 9.24 1.76
C VAL A 44 -14.47 8.70 0.92
N PRO A 45 -13.53 9.56 0.47
CA PRO A 45 -12.32 9.11 -0.22
C PRO A 45 -11.56 8.07 0.60
N ILE A 46 -11.14 7.00 -0.06
CA ILE A 46 -10.27 5.96 0.51
C ILE A 46 -8.94 6.10 -0.21
N ILE A 47 -7.88 6.35 0.56
CA ILE A 47 -6.54 6.68 0.07
C ILE A 47 -5.65 5.45 0.31
N PRO A 48 -5.04 4.88 -0.74
CA PRO A 48 -4.11 3.76 -0.58
C PRO A 48 -2.82 4.22 0.12
N GLY A 49 -2.45 3.51 1.18
CA GLY A 49 -1.15 3.60 1.83
C GLY A 49 -0.12 2.70 1.14
N ILE A 50 0.97 3.25 0.62
CA ILE A 50 2.01 2.54 -0.13
C ILE A 50 3.34 2.61 0.61
N LYS A 51 4.01 1.47 0.74
CA LYS A 51 5.35 1.39 1.34
C LYS A 51 6.28 0.59 0.44
N PRO A 52 7.33 1.17 -0.16
CA PRO A 52 8.34 0.39 -0.85
C PRO A 52 9.15 -0.49 0.13
N ILE A 53 9.47 -1.71 -0.30
CA ILE A 53 10.48 -2.54 0.37
C ILE A 53 11.85 -1.90 0.18
N ALA A 54 12.74 -2.05 1.16
CA ALA A 54 14.07 -1.41 1.13
C ALA A 54 15.19 -2.28 1.71
N VAL A 55 14.87 -3.32 2.47
CA VAL A 55 15.84 -4.26 3.03
C VAL A 55 15.25 -5.66 3.07
N LYS A 56 16.08 -6.69 2.92
CA LYS A 56 15.62 -8.10 2.85
C LYS A 56 14.81 -8.52 4.08
N ARG A 57 15.17 -7.99 5.26
CA ARG A 57 14.45 -8.22 6.53
C ARG A 57 12.97 -7.83 6.49
N HIS A 58 12.55 -6.93 5.59
CA HIS A 58 11.13 -6.57 5.44
C HIS A 58 10.25 -7.75 5.03
N LEU A 59 10.78 -8.77 4.35
CA LEU A 59 10.04 -9.98 3.98
C LEU A 59 9.46 -10.70 5.20
N GLN A 60 10.16 -10.66 6.33
CA GLN A 60 9.72 -11.28 7.58
C GLN A 60 9.02 -10.27 8.50
N LEU A 61 9.61 -9.08 8.63
CA LEU A 61 9.16 -8.10 9.61
C LEU A 61 7.78 -7.53 9.29
N LEU A 62 7.50 -7.22 8.02
CA LEU A 62 6.25 -6.54 7.68
C LEU A 62 5.04 -7.44 7.89
N PRO A 63 5.01 -8.71 7.43
CA PRO A 63 3.91 -9.62 7.72
C PRO A 63 3.71 -9.86 9.22
N GLN A 64 4.80 -10.02 9.97
CA GLN A 64 4.74 -10.29 11.40
C GLN A 64 4.12 -9.14 12.19
N VAL A 65 4.51 -7.90 11.89
CA VAL A 65 4.10 -6.71 12.65
C VAL A 65 2.77 -6.15 12.16
N PHE A 66 2.57 -6.08 10.85
CA PHE A 66 1.42 -5.38 10.25
C PHE A 66 0.31 -6.32 9.79
N ARG A 67 0.49 -7.65 9.89
CA ARG A 67 -0.49 -8.66 9.47
C ARG A 67 -0.88 -8.48 7.99
N ILE A 68 0.14 -8.28 7.15
CA ILE A 68 -0.01 -8.12 5.71
C ILE A 68 0.57 -9.33 4.99
N ASP A 69 0.06 -9.59 3.79
CA ASP A 69 0.63 -10.60 2.92
C ASP A 69 1.53 -9.95 1.86
N LEU A 70 2.58 -10.66 1.48
CA LEU A 70 3.48 -10.28 0.39
C LEU A 70 3.21 -11.21 -0.81
N PRO A 71 3.03 -10.66 -2.01
CA PRO A 71 2.95 -11.46 -3.23
C PRO A 71 4.20 -12.30 -3.42
N GLN A 72 4.02 -13.54 -3.89
CA GLN A 72 5.12 -14.48 -4.12
C GLN A 72 6.17 -13.91 -5.08
N ASP A 73 5.73 -13.27 -6.17
CA ASP A 73 6.62 -12.61 -7.14
C ASP A 73 7.54 -11.56 -6.48
N LEU A 74 7.00 -10.76 -5.55
CA LEU A 74 7.79 -9.77 -4.81
C LEU A 74 8.81 -10.44 -3.89
N ILE A 75 8.43 -11.55 -3.24
CA ILE A 75 9.35 -12.33 -2.40
C ILE A 75 10.50 -12.85 -3.25
N GLU A 76 10.21 -13.48 -4.38
CA GLU A 76 11.21 -14.07 -5.27
C GLU A 76 12.19 -13.03 -5.81
N GLU A 77 11.72 -11.85 -6.24
CA GLU A 77 12.60 -10.77 -6.70
C GLU A 77 13.51 -10.24 -5.58
N VAL A 78 12.99 -10.11 -4.36
CA VAL A 78 13.81 -9.70 -3.20
C VAL A 78 14.80 -10.80 -2.78
N GLU A 79 14.46 -12.07 -2.96
CA GLU A 79 15.35 -13.18 -2.64
C GLU A 79 16.56 -13.27 -3.59
N LYS A 80 16.36 -12.95 -4.87
CA LYS A 80 17.41 -12.85 -5.91
C LYS A 80 18.45 -11.75 -5.61
N CYS A 81 18.09 -10.75 -4.79
CA CYS A 81 18.97 -9.64 -4.44
C CYS A 81 20.13 -10.07 -3.53
N ARG A 82 21.34 -9.64 -3.89
CA ARG A 82 22.59 -9.91 -3.14
C ARG A 82 22.78 -8.98 -1.94
N ASN A 83 22.20 -7.79 -1.98
CA ASN A 83 22.37 -6.75 -0.97
C ASN A 83 21.14 -5.83 -0.89
N ASN A 84 21.07 -4.99 0.14
CA ASN A 84 19.92 -4.11 0.35
C ASN A 84 19.81 -2.97 -0.68
N ARG A 85 20.86 -2.67 -1.45
CA ARG A 85 20.77 -1.68 -2.54
C ARG A 85 19.91 -2.24 -3.68
N GLU A 86 20.13 -3.50 -4.04
CA GLU A 86 19.29 -4.22 -5.02
C GLU A 86 17.85 -4.38 -4.52
N VAL A 87 17.66 -4.77 -3.25
CA VAL A 87 16.32 -4.87 -2.64
C VAL A 87 15.56 -3.54 -2.69
N ARG A 88 16.28 -2.43 -2.46
CA ARG A 88 15.71 -1.09 -2.54
C ARG A 88 15.25 -0.77 -3.97
N GLN A 89 16.02 -1.14 -4.97
CA GLN A 89 15.67 -0.96 -6.38
C GLN A 89 14.39 -1.74 -6.73
N VAL A 90 14.32 -3.02 -6.36
CA VAL A 90 13.11 -3.85 -6.53
C VAL A 90 11.90 -3.21 -5.85
N GLY A 91 12.06 -2.72 -4.62
CA GLY A 91 10.96 -2.08 -3.90
C GLY A 91 10.48 -0.76 -4.50
N ILE A 92 11.38 0.00 -5.16
CA ILE A 92 11.02 1.21 -5.93
C ILE A 92 10.22 0.81 -7.16
N GLU A 93 10.71 -0.14 -7.95
CA GLU A 93 10.06 -0.62 -9.17
C GLU A 93 8.67 -1.20 -8.88
N TRP A 94 8.55 -2.01 -7.83
CA TRP A 94 7.28 -2.53 -7.34
C TRP A 94 6.31 -1.40 -6.98
N ALA A 95 6.76 -0.42 -6.19
CA ALA A 95 5.92 0.69 -5.78
C ALA A 95 5.51 1.59 -6.96
N ILE A 96 6.36 1.74 -7.99
CA ILE A 96 6.01 2.44 -9.22
C ILE A 96 4.89 1.69 -9.96
N ALA A 97 5.04 0.39 -10.19
CA ALA A 97 4.01 -0.42 -10.85
C ALA A 97 2.69 -0.35 -10.07
N GLN A 98 2.76 -0.58 -8.75
CA GLN A 98 1.62 -0.47 -7.85
C GLN A 98 0.91 0.89 -7.96
N SER A 99 1.68 1.97 -7.98
CA SER A 99 1.18 3.34 -8.05
C SER A 99 0.52 3.65 -9.39
N LYS A 100 1.08 3.15 -10.50
CA LYS A 100 0.51 3.34 -11.85
C LYS A 100 -0.87 2.71 -11.94
N ASP A 101 -1.00 1.46 -11.49
CA ASP A 101 -2.26 0.72 -11.51
C ASP A 101 -3.32 1.37 -10.62
N LEU A 102 -2.95 1.79 -9.39
CA LEU A 102 -3.87 2.50 -8.50
C LEU A 102 -4.36 3.82 -9.10
N LYS A 103 -3.45 4.59 -9.73
CA LYS A 103 -3.81 5.85 -10.40
C LYS A 103 -4.72 5.60 -11.60
N ALA A 104 -4.41 4.60 -12.42
CA ALA A 104 -5.22 4.20 -13.57
C ALA A 104 -6.63 3.74 -13.16
N ALA A 105 -6.75 3.06 -12.01
CA ALA A 105 -8.01 2.66 -11.42
C ALA A 105 -8.79 3.80 -10.71
N GLY A 106 -8.27 5.03 -10.73
CA GLY A 106 -8.97 6.20 -10.17
C GLY A 106 -8.80 6.39 -8.66
N ALA A 107 -7.73 5.87 -8.06
CA ALA A 107 -7.40 6.22 -6.67
C ALA A 107 -7.27 7.75 -6.53
N PRO A 108 -7.89 8.37 -5.50
CA PRO A 108 -8.01 9.82 -5.42
C PRO A 108 -6.66 10.52 -5.24
N VAL A 109 -5.78 9.94 -4.42
CA VAL A 109 -4.39 10.34 -4.20
C VAL A 109 -3.58 9.11 -3.76
N LEU A 110 -2.25 9.19 -3.77
CA LEU A 110 -1.37 8.14 -3.27
C LEU A 110 -0.66 8.60 -1.99
N HIS A 111 -0.75 7.84 -0.89
CA HIS A 111 -0.08 8.14 0.37
C HIS A 111 1.14 7.24 0.58
N TYR A 112 2.34 7.82 0.60
CA TYR A 112 3.58 7.05 0.76
C TYR A 112 4.15 7.09 2.18
N TYR A 113 4.43 5.92 2.74
CA TYR A 113 5.15 5.78 4.01
C TYR A 113 6.66 5.89 3.80
N SER A 114 7.21 7.09 3.96
CA SER A 114 8.65 7.35 3.77
C SER A 114 9.55 6.69 4.82
N MET A 115 9.06 6.50 6.06
CA MET A 115 9.83 5.96 7.18
C MET A 115 11.19 6.68 7.39
N GLY A 116 11.20 8.01 7.21
CA GLY A 116 12.41 8.82 7.30
C GLY A 116 13.37 8.70 6.11
N LYS A 117 12.99 7.97 5.05
CA LYS A 117 13.78 7.80 3.81
C LYS A 117 12.97 8.39 2.66
N SER A 118 13.38 9.56 2.18
CA SER A 118 12.64 10.31 1.14
C SER A 118 13.16 10.07 -0.27
N ASP A 119 14.36 9.53 -0.42
CA ASP A 119 15.04 9.36 -1.69
C ASP A 119 14.34 8.34 -2.60
N ASN A 120 13.88 7.20 -2.06
CA ASN A 120 13.07 6.24 -2.82
C ASN A 120 11.69 6.82 -3.15
N ILE A 121 11.05 7.55 -2.24
CA ILE A 121 9.75 8.17 -2.49
C ILE A 121 9.86 9.22 -3.59
N ARG A 122 10.95 9.99 -3.62
CA ARG A 122 11.22 10.96 -4.68
C ARG A 122 11.36 10.29 -6.04
N GLU A 123 12.06 9.16 -6.12
CA GLU A 123 12.20 8.39 -7.36
C GLU A 123 10.86 7.83 -7.83
N ILE A 124 10.07 7.27 -6.91
CA ILE A 124 8.72 6.79 -7.21
C ILE A 124 7.86 7.96 -7.72
N ALA A 125 7.80 9.07 -6.99
CA ALA A 125 6.98 10.22 -7.35
C ALA A 125 7.33 10.77 -8.74
N LYS A 126 8.62 10.89 -9.09
CA LYS A 126 9.08 11.31 -10.43
C LYS A 126 8.62 10.41 -11.56
N ALA A 127 8.37 9.13 -11.29
CA ALA A 127 7.92 8.17 -12.30
C ALA A 127 6.38 8.16 -12.45
N ILE A 128 5.66 8.79 -11.52
CA ILE A 128 4.19 8.76 -11.42
C ILE A 128 3.55 10.12 -11.73
N PHE A 129 4.25 11.22 -11.45
CA PHE A 129 3.79 12.60 -11.60
C PHE A 129 4.80 13.40 -12.41
#